data_AF-A0A086ANU8-F1
#
_entry.id   AF-A0A086ANU8-F1
#
_cell.length_a   1.000
_cell.length_b   1.000
_cell.length_c   1.000
_cell.angle_alpha   90.00
_cell.angle_beta   90.00
_cell.angle_gamma   90.00
#
_symmetry.space_group_name_H-M   'P 1'
#
loop_
_entity.id
_entity.type
_entity.pdbx_description
1 polymer ?
#
loop_
_entity_poly.entity_id
_entity_poly.type
_entity_poly.pdbx_seq_one_letter_code
_entity_poly.pdbx_strand_id
1 'polypeptide(L)'
;MNKIRMENNFRLKLGKNSLILFAFVTILVGCKRIEKTNEESSLSVGKKLEISSKEIQRILNTKANLENTQVSDEMKLSIPENYYFRTSSIKKDEIDADSKFGKIALATKESYDYVEIINSLFINNKLGEESVVIIKDDNPNLLTIDDLKEDYEIETIYFEDKNSIVFSEDKTFTTIHFQYDSTTKSYLIYRGGISWSKAFPNEDKLDLAFYFLRNAKNLLSTNFTKQEFTWKDYVDNRPKIEINLMKFYFKNFKKEMGAFLNVNEIASPEYDGHSLVKLYRLAPNGDTLFYEFLNKLETGKSYEAQDTKWASELFYTDDKCKVIPKGASSIVEITRLNYDGEVYEKQFMVFSIINYDKKTFLLKTENNLNEKTTDFFVKMFNYYSENFTLDLVNKK
;
A
#
# COMPACT_ATOMS: atom_id res chain seq x y z
N MET A 1 -27.91 -49.30 -58.52
CA MET A 1 -27.06 -50.51 -58.42
C MET A 1 -26.14 -50.37 -57.22
N ASN A 2 -26.13 -51.40 -56.38
CA ASN A 2 -25.15 -51.77 -55.35
C ASN A 2 -24.79 -50.76 -54.24
N LYS A 3 -25.58 -50.86 -53.16
CA LYS A 3 -25.16 -50.68 -51.77
C LYS A 3 -24.06 -51.71 -51.46
N ILE A 4 -22.86 -51.27 -51.07
CA ILE A 4 -21.90 -52.12 -50.36
C ILE A 4 -21.67 -51.53 -48.98
N ARG A 5 -21.96 -52.41 -48.03
CA ARG A 5 -21.83 -52.35 -46.59
C ARG A 5 -20.38 -52.68 -46.24
N MET A 6 -19.73 -51.91 -45.38
CA MET A 6 -18.60 -52.40 -44.61
C MET A 6 -18.85 -52.08 -43.14
N GLU A 7 -19.29 -53.11 -42.44
CA GLU A 7 -19.22 -53.25 -41.00
C GLU A 7 -17.74 -53.27 -40.59
N ASN A 8 -17.39 -52.57 -39.51
CA ASN A 8 -16.29 -53.03 -38.68
C ASN A 8 -16.69 -52.97 -37.21
N ASN A 9 -16.63 -54.16 -36.63
CA ASN A 9 -16.99 -54.52 -35.29
C ASN A 9 -15.95 -53.97 -34.30
N PHE A 10 -16.40 -53.29 -33.25
CA PHE A 10 -15.71 -53.36 -31.96
C PHE A 10 -16.72 -53.78 -30.88
N ARG A 11 -16.79 -55.09 -30.67
CA ARG A 11 -17.43 -55.73 -29.53
C ARG A 11 -16.55 -55.51 -28.31
N LEU A 12 -16.98 -54.68 -27.36
CA LEU A 12 -16.45 -54.72 -26.00
C LEU A 12 -17.08 -55.90 -25.27
N LYS A 13 -16.27 -56.95 -25.09
CA LYS A 13 -16.55 -58.08 -24.22
C LYS A 13 -16.69 -57.57 -22.78
N LEU A 14 -17.86 -57.76 -22.17
CA LEU A 14 -18.05 -57.70 -20.73
C LEU A 14 -17.18 -58.79 -20.08
N GLY A 15 -15.99 -58.40 -19.65
CA GLY A 15 -15.12 -59.18 -18.77
C GLY A 15 -15.25 -58.65 -17.35
N LYS A 16 -15.45 -59.56 -16.41
CA LYS A 16 -15.54 -59.34 -14.96
C LYS A 16 -14.41 -58.43 -14.45
N ASN A 17 -14.67 -57.13 -14.33
CA ASN A 17 -13.96 -56.15 -13.49
C ASN A 17 -14.79 -54.86 -13.32
N SER A 18 -16.12 -54.97 -13.37
CA SER A 18 -17.09 -53.89 -13.19
C SER A 18 -17.58 -53.80 -11.74
N LEU A 19 -16.67 -53.84 -10.77
CA LEU A 19 -17.01 -53.72 -9.34
C LEU A 19 -16.26 -52.57 -8.64
N ILE A 20 -15.41 -51.84 -9.37
CA ILE A 20 -14.66 -50.69 -8.84
C ILE A 20 -15.31 -49.35 -9.22
N LEU A 21 -16.23 -49.32 -10.19
CA LEU A 21 -16.92 -48.09 -10.60
C LEU A 21 -18.17 -47.75 -9.75
N PHE A 22 -18.59 -48.64 -8.83
CA PHE A 22 -19.72 -48.40 -7.92
C PHE A 22 -19.29 -48.02 -6.49
N ALA A 23 -17.98 -47.96 -6.21
CA ALA A 23 -17.44 -47.53 -4.91
C ALA A 23 -17.08 -46.04 -4.85
N PHE A 24 -17.19 -45.30 -5.97
CA PHE A 24 -16.89 -43.86 -6.04
C PHE A 24 -18.13 -42.95 -6.13
N VAL A 25 -19.36 -43.51 -6.09
CA VAL A 25 -20.62 -42.74 -6.17
C VAL A 25 -21.38 -42.71 -4.83
N THR A 26 -20.90 -43.39 -3.78
CA THR A 26 -21.57 -43.44 -2.46
C THR A 26 -20.88 -42.65 -1.34
N ILE A 27 -19.91 -41.79 -1.65
CA ILE A 27 -19.37 -40.76 -0.71
C ILE A 27 -19.92 -39.37 -1.08
N LEU A 28 -21.17 -39.30 -1.54
CA LEU A 28 -21.87 -38.04 -1.86
C LEU A 28 -23.26 -37.97 -1.20
N VAL A 29 -23.41 -38.49 0.01
CA VAL A 29 -24.56 -38.18 0.87
C VAL A 29 -24.08 -38.08 2.31
N GLY A 30 -24.11 -36.87 2.89
CA GLY A 30 -23.95 -36.70 4.33
C GLY A 30 -23.29 -35.45 4.90
N CYS A 31 -23.10 -34.35 4.14
CA CYS A 31 -22.94 -33.04 4.77
C CYS A 31 -24.26 -32.29 4.65
N LYS A 32 -24.98 -32.26 5.78
CA LYS A 32 -26.17 -31.44 6.00
C LYS A 32 -25.75 -30.00 5.70
N ARG A 33 -26.16 -29.47 4.54
CA ARG A 33 -26.06 -28.05 4.22
C ARG A 33 -26.92 -27.35 5.26
N ILE A 34 -26.28 -26.71 6.23
CA ILE A 34 -26.94 -25.72 7.07
C ILE A 34 -27.19 -24.55 6.12
N GLU A 35 -28.36 -24.55 5.48
CA GLU A 35 -28.95 -23.30 5.04
C GLU A 35 -29.09 -22.45 6.29
N LYS A 36 -28.27 -21.39 6.39
CA LYS A 36 -28.66 -20.23 7.18
C LYS A 36 -29.90 -19.69 6.49
N THR A 37 -31.06 -20.14 6.95
CA THR A 37 -32.29 -19.37 6.87
C THR A 37 -31.96 -17.93 7.24
N ASN A 38 -32.36 -17.01 6.36
CA ASN A 38 -32.42 -15.60 6.69
C ASN A 38 -33.21 -15.45 7.99
N GLU A 39 -32.50 -15.30 9.10
CA GLU A 39 -33.05 -14.60 10.24
C GLU A 39 -33.16 -13.15 9.81
N GLU A 40 -34.40 -12.71 9.69
CA GLU A 40 -34.77 -11.31 9.76
C GLU A 40 -33.96 -10.65 10.87
N SER A 41 -33.14 -9.68 10.45
CA SER A 41 -32.86 -8.43 11.16
C SER A 41 -33.35 -8.37 12.61
N SER A 42 -32.60 -9.00 13.52
CA SER A 42 -32.32 -8.30 14.76
C SER A 42 -31.00 -7.57 14.53
N LEU A 43 -31.05 -6.24 14.60
CA LEU A 43 -29.87 -5.39 14.70
C LEU A 43 -29.08 -5.88 15.91
N SER A 44 -28.15 -6.82 15.71
CA SER A 44 -27.08 -7.05 16.66
C SER A 44 -26.28 -5.75 16.65
N VAL A 45 -26.49 -4.91 17.66
CA VAL A 45 -25.63 -3.76 17.95
C VAL A 45 -24.20 -4.31 17.91
N GLY A 46 -23.48 -4.00 16.85
CA GLY A 46 -22.13 -4.53 16.63
C GLY A 46 -21.31 -4.21 17.86
N LYS A 47 -20.68 -5.24 18.46
CA LYS A 47 -19.80 -5.04 19.60
C LYS A 47 -18.77 -3.99 19.21
N LYS A 48 -18.75 -2.86 19.93
CA LYS A 48 -17.76 -1.78 19.73
C LYS A 48 -16.37 -2.41 19.69
N LEU A 49 -15.62 -2.12 18.64
CA LEU A 49 -14.21 -2.50 18.58
C LEU A 49 -13.48 -1.77 19.72
N GLU A 50 -12.79 -2.54 20.56
CA GLU A 50 -12.05 -2.00 21.68
C GLU A 50 -10.59 -1.79 21.25
N ILE A 51 -10.15 -0.54 21.30
CA ILE A 51 -8.73 -0.17 21.24
C ILE A 51 -8.37 0.47 22.58
N SER A 52 -7.31 -0.03 23.21
CA SER A 52 -6.91 0.49 24.52
C SER A 52 -6.33 1.90 24.38
N SER A 53 -6.54 2.76 25.39
CA SER A 53 -5.91 4.09 25.44
C SER A 53 -4.39 4.01 25.35
N LYS A 54 -3.79 2.92 25.87
CA LYS A 54 -2.33 2.67 25.75
C LYS A 54 -1.92 2.49 24.28
N GLU A 55 -2.70 1.76 23.49
CA GLU A 55 -2.42 1.56 22.07
C GLU A 55 -2.61 2.84 21.26
N ILE A 56 -3.66 3.61 21.55
CA ILE A 56 -3.84 4.94 20.95
C ILE A 56 -2.63 5.83 21.24
N GLN A 57 -2.22 5.92 22.51
CA GLN A 57 -1.05 6.71 22.89
C GLN A 57 0.25 6.18 22.26
N ARG A 58 0.39 4.86 22.09
CA ARG A 58 1.52 4.29 21.35
C ARG A 58 1.52 4.82 19.90
N ILE A 59 0.41 4.72 19.18
CA ILE A 59 0.29 5.17 17.78
C ILE A 59 0.58 6.68 17.67
N LEU A 60 -0.04 7.51 18.53
CA LEU A 60 0.17 8.96 18.50
C LEU A 60 1.62 9.37 18.81
N ASN A 61 2.35 8.59 19.61
CA ASN A 61 3.76 8.84 19.94
C ASN A 61 4.73 8.06 19.04
N THR A 62 4.23 7.38 18.02
CA THR A 62 5.04 6.59 17.10
C THR A 62 5.96 7.49 16.28
N LYS A 63 7.21 7.07 16.10
CA LYS A 63 8.20 7.81 15.33
C LYS A 63 7.78 7.90 13.86
N ALA A 64 7.91 9.09 13.27
CA ALA A 64 7.75 9.31 11.84
C ALA A 64 8.77 10.34 11.37
N ASN A 65 9.42 10.07 10.24
CA ASN A 65 10.17 11.10 9.54
C ASN A 65 9.18 11.99 8.81
N LEU A 66 9.21 13.29 9.11
CA LEU A 66 8.37 14.27 8.43
C LEU A 66 9.21 15.19 7.56
N GLU A 67 8.58 15.68 6.51
CA GLU A 67 9.12 16.67 5.58
C GLU A 67 8.24 17.91 5.61
N ASN A 68 8.88 19.09 5.77
CA ASN A 68 8.18 20.36 5.68
C ASN A 68 7.94 20.71 4.22
N THR A 69 6.67 20.80 3.88
CA THR A 69 6.17 20.92 2.52
C THR A 69 5.47 22.26 2.37
N GLN A 70 5.90 23.07 1.40
CA GLN A 70 5.22 24.32 1.07
C GLN A 70 3.92 23.99 0.31
N VAL A 71 2.77 24.43 0.83
CA VAL A 71 1.45 24.18 0.20
C VAL A 71 0.83 25.45 -0.39
N SER A 72 1.21 26.62 0.11
CA SER A 72 0.91 27.94 -0.46
C SER A 72 2.03 28.90 -0.04
N ASP A 73 2.11 30.13 -0.56
CA ASP A 73 3.20 31.06 -0.21
C ASP A 73 3.35 31.31 1.30
N GLU A 74 2.25 31.22 2.04
CA GLU A 74 2.18 31.54 3.48
C GLU A 74 2.20 30.29 4.37
N MET A 75 1.96 29.08 3.82
CA MET A 75 1.73 27.87 4.61
C MET A 75 2.70 26.73 4.27
N LYS A 76 3.24 26.13 5.34
CA LYS A 76 3.99 24.87 5.28
C LYS A 76 3.30 23.82 6.13
N LEU A 77 3.17 22.62 5.60
CA LEU A 77 2.68 21.45 6.32
C LEU A 77 3.79 20.44 6.53
N SER A 78 3.83 19.82 7.69
CA SER A 78 4.75 18.72 8.01
C SER A 78 4.04 17.39 7.75
N ILE A 79 4.38 16.76 6.63
CA ILE A 79 3.77 15.49 6.17
C ILE A 79 4.79 14.35 6.27
N PRO A 80 4.37 13.09 6.43
CA PRO A 80 5.33 11.97 6.46
C PRO A 80 6.15 11.88 5.17
N GLU A 81 7.46 11.60 5.28
CA GLU A 81 8.40 11.67 4.15
C GLU A 81 8.02 10.75 2.97
N ASN A 82 7.38 9.61 3.24
CA ASN A 82 6.94 8.68 2.20
C ASN A 82 5.64 9.09 1.48
N TYR A 83 5.11 10.27 1.79
CA TYR A 83 3.91 10.82 1.18
C TYR A 83 4.28 11.89 0.15
N TYR A 84 3.40 12.07 -0.83
CA TYR A 84 3.36 13.26 -1.65
C TYR A 84 2.00 13.92 -1.48
N PHE A 85 1.88 15.13 -2.02
CA PHE A 85 0.69 15.94 -1.86
C PHE A 85 0.35 16.61 -3.18
N ARG A 86 -0.91 16.99 -3.31
CA ARG A 86 -1.40 17.82 -4.41
C ARG A 86 -2.20 18.96 -3.81
N THR A 87 -1.96 20.16 -4.31
CA THR A 87 -2.63 21.37 -3.86
C THR A 87 -3.54 21.89 -4.94
N SER A 88 -4.73 22.30 -4.56
CA SER A 88 -5.68 23.02 -5.42
C SER A 88 -6.33 24.13 -4.61
N SER A 89 -6.56 25.29 -5.23
CA SER A 89 -7.36 26.36 -4.62
C SER A 89 -8.75 26.31 -5.23
N ILE A 90 -9.77 26.07 -4.40
CA ILE A 90 -11.15 25.93 -4.83
C ILE A 90 -11.82 27.30 -4.68
N LYS A 91 -12.27 27.86 -5.81
CA LYS A 91 -12.89 29.18 -5.86
C LYS A 91 -14.37 29.09 -5.56
N LYS A 92 -14.94 30.19 -5.08
CA LYS A 92 -16.36 30.31 -4.69
C LYS A 92 -17.37 29.80 -5.70
N ASP A 93 -17.12 29.98 -7.00
CA ASP A 93 -17.97 29.51 -8.09
C ASP A 93 -17.94 27.98 -8.30
N GLU A 94 -16.94 27.30 -7.72
CA GLU A 94 -16.77 25.85 -7.71
C GLU A 94 -17.28 25.21 -6.40
N ILE A 95 -17.76 26.02 -5.43
CA ILE A 95 -18.22 25.54 -4.13
C ILE A 95 -19.73 25.31 -4.17
N ASP A 96 -20.16 24.09 -3.82
CA ASP A 96 -21.58 23.82 -3.66
C ASP A 96 -22.18 24.70 -2.56
N ALA A 97 -23.36 25.26 -2.80
CA ALA A 97 -23.99 26.25 -1.91
C ALA A 97 -24.18 25.75 -0.47
N ASP A 98 -24.35 24.45 -0.29
CA ASP A 98 -24.57 23.79 1.00
C ASP A 98 -23.27 23.24 1.64
N SER A 99 -22.12 23.43 0.99
CA SER A 99 -20.83 22.95 1.51
C SER A 99 -20.44 23.68 2.79
N LYS A 100 -20.18 22.91 3.85
CA LYS A 100 -19.74 23.42 5.15
C LYS A 100 -18.75 22.48 5.83
N PHE A 101 -18.02 23.05 6.78
CA PHE A 101 -17.35 22.30 7.84
C PHE A 101 -17.83 22.85 9.17
N GLY A 102 -18.71 22.10 9.83
CA GLY A 102 -19.44 22.55 11.02
C GLY A 102 -20.12 23.89 10.78
N LYS A 103 -19.70 24.91 11.53
CA LYS A 103 -20.22 26.28 11.41
C LYS A 103 -19.63 27.09 10.25
N ILE A 104 -18.56 26.61 9.60
CA ILE A 104 -17.93 27.33 8.48
C ILE A 104 -18.69 26.98 7.20
N ALA A 105 -19.51 27.91 6.71
CA ALA A 105 -20.11 27.82 5.39
C ALA A 105 -19.07 28.15 4.31
N LEU A 106 -18.66 27.16 3.52
CA LEU A 106 -17.61 27.32 2.50
C LEU A 106 -18.03 28.25 1.38
N ALA A 107 -19.32 28.24 1.00
CA ALA A 107 -19.86 29.11 -0.05
C ALA A 107 -19.76 30.61 0.29
N THR A 108 -19.51 30.97 1.56
CA THR A 108 -19.28 32.36 1.97
C THR A 108 -17.84 32.82 1.80
N LYS A 109 -16.91 31.90 1.52
CA LYS A 109 -15.49 32.17 1.31
C LYS A 109 -15.23 32.42 -0.18
N GLU A 110 -14.32 33.34 -0.48
CA GLU A 110 -13.92 33.63 -1.88
C GLU A 110 -13.11 32.47 -2.48
N SER A 111 -12.29 31.82 -1.66
CA SER A 111 -11.65 30.55 -1.97
C SER A 111 -11.20 29.84 -0.68
N TYR A 112 -10.84 28.58 -0.82
CA TYR A 112 -10.08 27.84 0.20
C TYR A 112 -9.04 26.94 -0.49
N ASP A 113 -7.96 26.62 0.23
CA ASP A 113 -6.96 25.70 -0.29
C ASP A 113 -7.28 24.27 0.16
N TYR A 114 -7.13 23.33 -0.77
CA TYR A 114 -7.32 21.90 -0.55
C TYR A 114 -5.99 21.20 -0.82
N VAL A 115 -5.57 20.39 0.14
CA VAL A 115 -4.34 19.59 0.06
C VAL A 115 -4.73 18.12 0.14
N GLU A 116 -4.57 17.39 -0.95
CA GLU A 116 -4.64 15.93 -0.97
C GLU A 116 -3.31 15.37 -0.47
N ILE A 117 -3.33 14.46 0.51
CA ILE A 117 -2.14 13.80 1.06
C ILE A 117 -2.20 12.32 0.67
N ILE A 118 -1.19 11.86 -0.09
CA ILE A 118 -1.22 10.55 -0.73
C ILE A 118 -0.02 9.73 -0.30
N ASN A 119 -0.30 8.54 0.23
CA ASN A 119 0.72 7.57 0.58
C ASN A 119 1.30 6.96 -0.70
N SER A 120 2.54 7.31 -1.01
CA SER A 120 3.22 6.87 -2.24
C SER A 120 3.33 5.34 -2.37
N LEU A 121 3.36 4.61 -1.24
CA LEU A 121 3.46 3.14 -1.26
C LEU A 121 2.17 2.45 -1.72
N PHE A 122 1.02 3.12 -1.59
CA PHE A 122 -0.30 2.49 -1.73
C PHE A 122 -1.25 3.28 -2.65
N ILE A 123 -0.70 4.10 -3.53
CA ILE A 123 -1.45 4.94 -4.48
C ILE A 123 -2.50 4.14 -5.27
N ASN A 124 -2.15 2.94 -5.74
CA ASN A 124 -3.04 2.10 -6.55
C ASN A 124 -4.02 1.28 -5.70
N ASN A 125 -3.69 1.00 -4.43
CA ASN A 125 -4.45 0.11 -3.57
C ASN A 125 -5.53 0.83 -2.76
N LYS A 126 -5.61 2.17 -2.88
CA LYS A 126 -6.60 3.04 -2.22
C LYS A 126 -6.88 2.65 -0.77
N LEU A 127 -5.82 2.47 0.02
CA LEU A 127 -5.94 2.01 1.42
C LEU A 127 -6.69 3.04 2.28
N GLY A 128 -6.59 4.31 1.95
CA GLY A 128 -7.37 5.38 2.56
C GLY A 128 -7.06 6.70 1.88
N GLU A 129 -7.81 7.72 2.26
CA GLU A 129 -7.75 9.06 1.70
C GLU A 129 -7.48 10.04 2.85
N GLU A 130 -6.48 10.90 2.66
CA GLU A 130 -6.11 11.94 3.63
C GLU A 130 -6.17 13.29 2.90
N SER A 131 -6.78 14.30 3.53
CA SER A 131 -6.84 15.65 2.98
C SER A 131 -6.84 16.71 4.08
N VAL A 132 -6.43 17.92 3.70
CA VAL A 132 -6.47 19.11 4.55
C VAL A 132 -7.16 20.23 3.79
N VAL A 133 -8.15 20.85 4.43
CA VAL A 133 -8.80 22.07 3.96
C VAL A 133 -8.26 23.24 4.77
N ILE A 134 -7.76 24.27 4.11
CA ILE A 134 -7.18 25.46 4.72
C ILE A 134 -8.08 26.65 4.44
N ILE A 135 -8.62 27.23 5.52
CA ILE A 135 -9.63 28.30 5.44
C ILE A 135 -9.13 29.49 6.24
N LYS A 136 -8.98 30.66 5.59
CA LYS A 136 -8.65 31.91 6.29
C LYS A 136 -9.84 32.38 7.12
N ASP A 137 -9.57 32.67 8.39
CA ASP A 137 -10.53 33.24 9.33
C ASP A 137 -9.81 33.91 10.49
N ASP A 138 -10.24 35.10 10.91
CA ASP A 138 -9.60 35.83 12.01
C ASP A 138 -10.04 35.31 13.40
N ASN A 139 -11.13 34.53 13.49
CA ASN A 139 -11.66 34.05 14.77
C ASN A 139 -11.07 32.67 15.13
N PRO A 140 -10.22 32.55 16.17
CA PRO A 140 -9.62 31.27 16.58
C PRO A 140 -10.60 30.30 17.27
N ASN A 141 -11.81 30.74 17.65
CA ASN A 141 -12.78 29.94 18.40
C ASN A 141 -14.07 29.66 17.59
N LEU A 142 -13.99 29.68 16.26
CA LEU A 142 -15.14 29.46 15.37
C LEU A 142 -15.61 28.01 15.31
N LEU A 143 -14.68 27.05 15.46
CA LEU A 143 -14.93 25.62 15.33
C LEU A 143 -14.74 24.86 16.63
N THR A 144 -15.64 23.93 16.89
CA THR A 144 -15.53 22.88 17.92
C THR A 144 -15.75 21.51 17.30
N ILE A 145 -15.40 20.44 18.03
CA ILE A 145 -15.70 19.09 17.56
C ILE A 145 -17.20 18.83 17.46
N ASP A 146 -18.01 19.37 18.37
CA ASP A 146 -19.46 19.20 18.31
C ASP A 146 -20.05 19.83 17.04
N ASP A 147 -19.52 20.98 16.59
CA ASP A 147 -19.94 21.58 15.31
C ASP A 147 -19.65 20.64 14.13
N LEU A 148 -18.50 19.97 14.13
CA LEU A 148 -18.12 19.06 13.03
C LEU A 148 -18.93 17.76 13.05
N LYS A 149 -19.39 17.29 14.23
CA LYS A 149 -20.22 16.08 14.33
C LYS A 149 -21.58 16.23 13.62
N GLU A 150 -22.11 17.45 13.54
CA GLU A 150 -23.39 17.72 12.87
C GLU A 150 -23.38 17.40 11.37
N ASP A 151 -22.19 17.24 10.78
CA ASP A 151 -22.02 16.90 9.36
C ASP A 151 -22.01 15.39 9.08
N TYR A 152 -22.12 14.54 10.11
CA TYR A 152 -21.94 13.08 9.99
C TYR A 152 -23.02 12.28 10.73
N GLU A 153 -23.37 11.11 10.17
CA GLU A 153 -24.22 10.11 10.83
C GLU A 153 -23.35 9.15 11.65
N ILE A 154 -22.83 9.64 12.78
CA ILE A 154 -21.87 8.92 13.62
C ILE A 154 -22.51 7.68 14.26
N GLU A 155 -22.00 6.49 13.92
CA GLU A 155 -22.42 5.22 14.55
C GLU A 155 -21.66 4.94 15.85
N THR A 156 -20.35 5.17 15.87
CA THR A 156 -19.50 4.85 17.03
C THR A 156 -18.30 5.77 17.10
N ILE A 157 -18.08 6.37 18.29
CA ILE A 157 -16.90 7.19 18.59
C ILE A 157 -15.83 6.32 19.29
N TYR A 158 -14.63 6.29 18.73
CA TYR A 158 -13.47 5.56 19.26
C TYR A 158 -12.49 6.47 20.00
N PHE A 159 -12.41 7.73 19.61
CA PHE A 159 -11.57 8.75 20.26
C PHE A 159 -12.18 10.12 20.07
N GLU A 160 -12.07 10.96 21.10
CA GLU A 160 -12.48 12.35 21.05
C GLU A 160 -11.59 13.17 21.99
N ASP A 161 -11.09 14.30 21.49
CA ASP A 161 -10.51 15.37 22.30
C ASP A 161 -11.05 16.73 21.82
N LYS A 162 -10.53 17.83 22.35
CA LYS A 162 -11.00 19.18 22.04
C LYS A 162 -11.02 19.53 20.54
N ASN A 163 -10.16 18.89 19.74
CA ASN A 163 -9.86 19.28 18.37
C ASN A 163 -9.88 18.09 17.40
N SER A 164 -10.19 16.89 17.87
CA SER A 164 -10.11 15.68 17.04
C SER A 164 -11.13 14.62 17.43
N ILE A 165 -11.60 13.87 16.44
CA ILE A 165 -12.51 12.75 16.61
C ILE A 165 -12.13 11.61 15.67
N VAL A 166 -12.21 10.38 16.16
CA VAL A 166 -12.12 9.15 15.35
C VAL A 166 -13.40 8.37 15.57
N PHE A 167 -14.13 8.10 14.48
CA PHE A 167 -15.44 7.47 14.53
C PHE A 167 -15.67 6.55 13.33
N SER A 168 -16.78 5.80 13.36
CA SER A 168 -17.28 5.06 12.22
C SER A 168 -18.66 5.52 11.76
N GLU A 169 -18.90 5.41 10.46
CA GLU A 169 -20.15 5.67 9.74
C GLU A 169 -20.19 4.75 8.52
N ASP A 170 -21.26 3.95 8.35
CA ASP A 170 -21.43 2.98 7.25
C ASP A 170 -20.16 2.20 6.89
N LYS A 171 -19.54 1.55 7.89
CA LYS A 171 -18.30 0.74 7.77
C LYS A 171 -17.05 1.54 7.33
N THR A 172 -17.15 2.85 7.25
CA THR A 172 -16.02 3.76 7.06
C THR A 172 -15.47 4.14 8.42
N PHE A 173 -14.15 4.12 8.59
CA PHE A 173 -13.50 4.76 9.73
C PHE A 173 -13.01 6.13 9.29
N THR A 174 -13.45 7.15 10.02
CA THR A 174 -13.17 8.55 9.72
C THR A 174 -12.42 9.18 10.87
N THR A 175 -11.39 9.94 10.54
CA THR A 175 -10.63 10.80 11.44
C THR A 175 -10.81 12.24 11.01
N ILE A 176 -11.16 13.10 11.94
CA ILE A 176 -11.21 14.53 11.74
C ILE A 176 -10.34 15.17 12.81
N HIS A 177 -9.54 16.14 12.41
CA HIS A 177 -8.77 16.98 13.30
C HIS A 177 -8.77 18.40 12.77
N PHE A 178 -8.92 19.41 13.63
CA PHE A 178 -8.72 20.79 13.22
C PHE A 178 -7.74 21.51 14.12
N GLN A 179 -6.99 22.43 13.52
CA GLN A 179 -6.06 23.29 14.21
C GLN A 179 -6.13 24.70 13.62
N TYR A 180 -6.06 25.71 14.50
CA TYR A 180 -5.94 27.09 14.09
C TYR A 180 -4.47 27.51 14.11
N ASP A 181 -3.95 27.99 12.98
CA ASP A 181 -2.66 28.66 12.92
C ASP A 181 -2.84 30.17 13.09
N SER A 182 -2.35 30.70 14.21
CA SER A 182 -2.41 32.14 14.50
C SER A 182 -1.53 32.99 13.59
N THR A 183 -0.51 32.39 12.96
CA THR A 183 0.45 33.12 12.11
C THR A 183 -0.20 33.49 10.78
N THR A 184 -0.81 32.51 10.13
CA THR A 184 -1.53 32.69 8.86
C THR A 184 -3.01 33.00 9.05
N LYS A 185 -3.50 33.00 10.30
CA LYS A 185 -4.91 33.17 10.67
C LYS A 185 -5.84 32.25 9.86
N SER A 186 -5.53 30.97 9.94
CA SER A 186 -6.19 29.95 9.12
C SER A 186 -6.54 28.74 9.95
N TYR A 187 -7.70 28.15 9.66
CA TYR A 187 -8.05 26.81 10.10
C TYR A 187 -7.48 25.79 9.13
N LEU A 188 -6.83 24.77 9.67
CA LEU A 188 -6.45 23.54 8.97
C LEU A 188 -7.42 22.46 9.44
N ILE A 189 -8.27 21.97 8.54
CA ILE A 189 -9.25 20.93 8.81
C ILE A 189 -8.79 19.67 8.08
N TYR A 190 -8.24 18.74 8.83
CA TYR A 190 -7.77 17.45 8.33
C TYR A 190 -8.92 16.44 8.33
N ARG A 191 -9.04 15.67 7.24
CA ARG A 191 -9.90 14.50 7.13
C ARG A 191 -9.08 13.29 6.67
N GLY A 192 -9.22 12.18 7.38
CA GLY A 192 -8.72 10.87 6.98
C GLY A 192 -9.86 9.87 6.92
N GLY A 193 -9.95 9.06 5.88
CA GLY A 193 -11.04 8.10 5.69
C GLY A 193 -10.59 6.77 5.11
N ILE A 194 -11.19 5.68 5.58
CA ILE A 194 -11.04 4.34 4.98
C ILE A 194 -12.41 3.65 4.92
N SER A 195 -12.98 3.53 3.71
CA SER A 195 -14.36 3.08 3.49
C SER A 195 -14.49 1.67 2.90
N TRP A 196 -13.54 1.24 2.05
CA TRP A 196 -13.90 0.23 1.04
C TRP A 196 -13.20 -1.14 1.10
N SER A 197 -12.10 -1.34 1.83
CA SER A 197 -11.42 -2.63 1.71
C SER A 197 -12.11 -3.73 2.54
N LYS A 198 -12.91 -4.58 1.90
CA LYS A 198 -13.40 -5.84 2.48
C LYS A 198 -12.26 -6.81 2.82
N ALA A 199 -11.06 -6.59 2.28
CA ALA A 199 -9.93 -7.49 2.47
C ALA A 199 -9.27 -7.36 3.85
N PHE A 200 -9.49 -6.24 4.55
CA PHE A 200 -8.85 -6.00 5.84
C PHE A 200 -9.83 -6.05 7.02
N PRO A 201 -9.43 -6.65 8.15
CA PRO A 201 -10.23 -6.63 9.37
C PRO A 201 -10.50 -5.20 9.85
N ASN A 202 -11.64 -4.99 10.52
CA ASN A 202 -11.98 -3.66 11.01
C ASN A 202 -11.00 -3.14 12.07
N GLU A 203 -10.33 -4.04 12.81
CA GLU A 203 -9.28 -3.71 13.77
C GLU A 203 -8.08 -3.03 13.09
N ASP A 204 -7.68 -3.51 11.91
CA ASP A 204 -6.58 -2.95 11.12
C ASP A 204 -6.97 -1.60 10.48
N LYS A 205 -8.25 -1.44 10.12
CA LYS A 205 -8.78 -0.15 9.62
C LYS A 205 -8.83 0.91 10.72
N LEU A 206 -9.28 0.52 11.91
CA LEU A 206 -9.30 1.38 13.08
C LEU A 206 -7.85 1.78 13.47
N ASP A 207 -6.90 0.84 13.43
CA ASP A 207 -5.46 1.13 13.61
C ASP A 207 -4.99 2.21 12.64
N LEU A 208 -5.29 2.09 11.34
CA LEU A 208 -4.95 3.10 10.34
C LEU A 208 -5.58 4.46 10.63
N ALA A 209 -6.84 4.52 11.08
CA ALA A 209 -7.48 5.78 11.44
C ALA A 209 -6.72 6.52 12.56
N PHE A 210 -6.15 5.81 13.53
CA PHE A 210 -5.28 6.43 14.53
C PHE A 210 -3.94 6.93 13.96
N TYR A 211 -3.42 6.30 12.91
CA TYR A 211 -2.27 6.82 12.17
C TYR A 211 -2.63 8.08 11.37
N PHE A 212 -3.83 8.17 10.81
CA PHE A 212 -4.35 9.44 10.26
C PHE A 212 -4.40 10.53 11.33
N LEU A 213 -4.87 10.21 12.53
CA LEU A 213 -4.90 11.17 13.64
C LEU A 213 -3.49 11.63 14.03
N ARG A 214 -2.52 10.70 14.06
CA ARG A 214 -1.11 11.03 14.28
C ARG A 214 -0.60 11.98 13.20
N ASN A 215 -0.86 11.71 11.92
CA ASN A 215 -0.44 12.57 10.81
C ASN A 215 -1.09 13.96 10.93
N ALA A 216 -2.39 14.01 11.23
CA ALA A 216 -3.13 15.26 11.40
C ALA A 216 -2.58 16.15 12.52
N LYS A 217 -2.26 15.55 13.67
CA LYS A 217 -1.68 16.28 14.82
C LYS A 217 -0.26 16.79 14.57
N ASN A 218 0.38 16.31 13.51
CA ASN A 218 1.74 16.70 13.16
C ASN A 218 1.80 17.78 12.07
N LEU A 219 0.67 18.21 11.48
CA LEU A 219 0.68 19.12 10.32
C LEU A 219 1.45 20.42 10.52
N LEU A 220 1.48 20.97 11.72
CA LEU A 220 2.18 22.23 12.05
C LEU A 220 3.44 22.02 12.89
N SER A 221 3.93 20.78 12.99
CA SER A 221 5.04 20.45 13.87
C SER A 221 6.39 20.83 13.24
N THR A 222 7.13 21.73 13.88
CA THR A 222 8.38 22.28 13.33
C THR A 222 9.64 21.47 13.64
N ASN A 223 9.56 20.48 14.54
CA ASN A 223 10.73 19.80 15.11
C ASN A 223 10.68 18.29 14.84
N PHE A 224 11.29 17.85 13.74
CA PHE A 224 11.57 16.42 13.51
C PHE A 224 13.04 16.21 13.16
N THR A 225 13.63 15.26 13.87
CA THR A 225 14.94 14.73 13.50
C THR A 225 14.71 13.54 12.59
N LYS A 226 15.27 13.60 11.37
CA LYS A 226 15.27 12.45 10.46
C LYS A 226 15.99 11.28 11.13
N GLN A 227 15.32 10.14 11.23
CA GLN A 227 15.84 8.91 11.79
C GLN A 227 16.05 7.88 10.69
N GLU A 228 17.12 7.10 10.80
CA GLU A 228 17.27 5.90 9.98
C GLU A 228 16.38 4.79 10.55
N PHE A 229 15.59 4.16 9.69
CA PHE A 229 14.74 3.03 10.08
C PHE A 229 15.34 1.70 9.64
N THR A 230 15.23 0.71 10.52
CA THR A 230 15.35 -0.72 10.18
C THR A 230 14.02 -1.27 9.69
N TRP A 231 13.99 -2.50 9.17
CA TRP A 231 12.72 -3.19 8.88
C TRP A 231 11.83 -3.30 10.12
N LYS A 232 12.42 -3.59 11.29
CA LYS A 232 11.69 -3.66 12.56
C LYS A 232 11.05 -2.31 12.89
N ASP A 233 11.77 -1.21 12.72
CA ASP A 233 11.21 0.12 12.94
C ASP A 233 10.05 0.40 11.99
N TYR A 234 10.12 -0.02 10.72
CA TYR A 234 8.98 0.11 9.82
C TYR A 234 7.78 -0.74 10.27
N VAL A 235 7.99 -1.98 10.69
CA VAL A 235 6.92 -2.86 11.19
C VAL A 235 6.25 -2.30 12.44
N ASP A 236 7.03 -1.71 13.36
CA ASP A 236 6.50 -1.20 14.62
C ASP A 236 5.86 0.19 14.49
N ASN A 237 6.31 1.00 13.52
CA ASN A 237 5.94 2.40 13.39
C ASN A 237 4.97 2.72 12.23
N ARG A 238 4.52 1.72 11.47
CA ARG A 238 3.53 1.87 10.39
C ARG A 238 2.18 1.22 10.73
N PRO A 239 1.10 1.62 10.05
CA PRO A 239 -0.19 0.96 10.16
C PRO A 239 -0.10 -0.54 9.87
N LYS A 240 -0.82 -1.35 10.64
CA LYS A 240 -0.85 -2.82 10.48
C LYS A 240 -1.27 -3.23 9.06
N ILE A 241 -2.26 -2.55 8.51
CA ILE A 241 -2.78 -2.78 7.15
C ILE A 241 -1.69 -2.65 6.08
N GLU A 242 -0.78 -1.66 6.19
CA GLU A 242 0.33 -1.46 5.26
C GLU A 242 1.31 -2.63 5.32
N ILE A 243 1.68 -3.04 6.54
CA ILE A 243 2.63 -4.13 6.76
C ILE A 243 2.02 -5.48 6.35
N ASN A 244 0.75 -5.71 6.67
CA ASN A 244 0.04 -6.94 6.32
C ASN A 244 -0.12 -7.07 4.79
N LEU A 245 -0.33 -5.97 4.09
CA LEU A 245 -0.35 -5.96 2.63
C LEU A 245 1.03 -6.29 2.03
N MET A 246 2.12 -5.76 2.60
CA MET A 246 3.47 -6.15 2.18
C MET A 246 3.74 -7.63 2.44
N LYS A 247 3.34 -8.14 3.61
CA LYS A 247 3.42 -9.58 3.92
C LYS A 247 2.61 -10.43 2.94
N PHE A 248 1.45 -9.96 2.50
CA PHE A 248 0.64 -10.65 1.49
C PHE A 248 1.42 -10.86 0.19
N TYR A 249 2.08 -9.82 -0.33
CA TYR A 249 2.88 -9.92 -1.56
C TYR A 249 4.06 -10.89 -1.44
N PHE A 250 4.53 -11.21 -0.23
CA PHE A 250 5.67 -12.11 0.00
C PHE A 250 5.26 -13.51 0.48
N LYS A 251 3.99 -13.72 0.83
CA LYS A 251 3.51 -14.92 1.55
C LYS A 251 3.90 -16.23 0.89
N ASN A 252 3.89 -16.28 -0.44
CA ASN A 252 4.15 -17.50 -1.20
C ASN A 252 5.59 -17.63 -1.71
N PHE A 253 6.41 -16.58 -1.64
CA PHE A 253 7.76 -16.61 -2.23
C PHE A 253 8.66 -17.70 -1.68
N LYS A 254 8.60 -18.01 -0.38
CA LYS A 254 9.37 -19.14 0.18
C LYS A 254 8.96 -20.47 -0.44
N LYS A 255 7.67 -20.66 -0.71
CA LYS A 255 7.13 -21.85 -1.37
C LYS A 255 7.57 -21.88 -2.85
N GLU A 256 7.45 -20.75 -3.55
CA GLU A 256 7.91 -20.58 -4.94
C GLU A 256 9.40 -20.95 -5.09
N MET A 257 10.27 -20.39 -4.24
CA MET A 257 11.71 -20.67 -4.24
C MET A 257 12.03 -22.15 -3.95
N GLY A 258 11.27 -22.77 -3.05
CA GLY A 258 11.46 -24.16 -2.67
C GLY A 258 11.15 -25.13 -3.80
N ALA A 259 9.98 -25.00 -4.44
CA ALA A 259 9.42 -26.10 -5.20
C ALA A 259 8.76 -25.74 -6.55
N PHE A 260 8.41 -24.48 -6.81
CA PHE A 260 7.51 -24.16 -7.94
C PHE A 260 8.17 -23.35 -9.05
N LEU A 261 9.00 -22.36 -8.71
CA LEU A 261 9.56 -21.46 -9.71
C LEU A 261 10.70 -22.14 -10.46
N ASN A 262 10.56 -22.36 -11.78
CA ASN A 262 11.62 -22.89 -12.64
C ASN A 262 12.60 -21.80 -13.10
N VAL A 263 13.75 -22.21 -13.62
CA VAL A 263 14.74 -21.27 -14.16
C VAL A 263 14.08 -20.42 -15.24
N ASN A 264 14.28 -19.11 -15.12
CA ASN A 264 13.69 -18.09 -15.97
C ASN A 264 12.18 -17.90 -15.86
N GLU A 265 11.57 -18.30 -14.75
CA GLU A 265 10.17 -17.97 -14.43
C GLU A 265 10.08 -16.83 -13.41
N ILE A 266 8.95 -16.11 -13.48
CA ILE A 266 8.59 -14.99 -12.61
C ILE A 266 7.36 -15.37 -11.78
N ALA A 267 7.42 -15.07 -10.48
CA ALA A 267 6.26 -14.98 -9.61
C ALA A 267 6.01 -13.51 -9.25
N SER A 268 4.80 -13.01 -9.52
CA SER A 268 4.38 -11.64 -9.21
C SER A 268 3.02 -11.68 -8.52
N PRO A 269 2.96 -11.78 -7.18
CA PRO A 269 1.70 -11.83 -6.47
C PRO A 269 0.92 -10.54 -6.65
N GLU A 270 -0.39 -10.66 -6.86
CA GLU A 270 -1.28 -9.54 -7.10
C GLU A 270 -2.31 -9.41 -5.99
N TYR A 271 -2.61 -8.17 -5.62
CA TYR A 271 -3.72 -7.80 -4.77
C TYR A 271 -4.56 -6.80 -5.57
N ASP A 272 -5.84 -7.11 -5.76
CA ASP A 272 -6.77 -6.29 -6.54
C ASP A 272 -6.24 -5.92 -7.94
N GLY A 273 -5.59 -6.88 -8.62
CA GLY A 273 -4.99 -6.68 -9.94
C GLY A 273 -3.68 -5.90 -9.95
N HIS A 274 -3.12 -5.56 -8.78
CA HIS A 274 -1.87 -4.81 -8.65
C HIS A 274 -0.78 -5.64 -7.98
N SER A 275 0.40 -5.70 -8.59
CA SER A 275 1.62 -6.27 -8.00
C SER A 275 2.60 -5.17 -7.58
N LEU A 276 3.33 -5.40 -6.49
CA LEU A 276 4.39 -4.50 -6.02
C LEU A 276 5.79 -5.05 -6.19
N VAL A 277 5.92 -6.37 -6.34
CA VAL A 277 7.20 -7.06 -6.35
C VAL A 277 7.17 -8.27 -7.28
N LYS A 278 8.31 -8.51 -7.94
CA LYS A 278 8.57 -9.69 -8.74
C LYS A 278 9.68 -10.51 -8.12
N LEU A 279 9.47 -11.82 -8.03
CA LEU A 279 10.50 -12.79 -7.75
C LEU A 279 10.81 -13.56 -9.03
N TYR A 280 12.05 -13.50 -9.48
CA TYR A 280 12.53 -14.21 -10.65
C TYR A 280 13.54 -15.26 -10.25
N ARG A 281 13.48 -16.46 -10.83
CA ARG A 281 14.54 -17.46 -10.64
C ARG A 281 15.60 -17.33 -11.72
N LEU A 282 16.81 -16.98 -11.31
CA LEU A 282 17.95 -16.86 -12.20
C LEU A 282 18.46 -18.24 -12.66
N ALA A 283 19.16 -18.24 -13.79
CA ALA A 283 19.90 -19.39 -14.28
C ALA A 283 21.06 -19.77 -13.33
N PRO A 284 21.68 -20.97 -13.50
CA PRO A 284 22.95 -21.26 -12.84
C PRO A 284 23.97 -20.15 -13.07
N ASN A 285 24.75 -19.78 -12.05
CA ASN A 285 25.62 -18.59 -12.02
C ASN A 285 24.87 -17.24 -12.06
N GLY A 286 23.61 -17.23 -11.64
CA GLY A 286 22.74 -16.05 -11.61
C GLY A 286 23.33 -14.84 -10.89
N ASP A 287 24.03 -15.06 -9.78
CA ASP A 287 24.70 -13.99 -9.01
C ASP A 287 25.68 -13.21 -9.90
N THR A 288 26.56 -13.93 -10.60
CA THR A 288 27.54 -13.33 -11.51
C THR A 288 26.85 -12.53 -12.62
N LEU A 289 25.83 -13.12 -13.25
CA LEU A 289 25.08 -12.46 -14.33
C LEU A 289 24.40 -11.17 -13.86
N PHE A 290 23.87 -11.16 -12.64
CA PHE A 290 23.24 -9.97 -12.07
C PHE A 290 24.26 -8.86 -11.76
N TYR A 291 25.42 -9.21 -11.20
CA TYR A 291 26.46 -8.20 -10.94
C TYR A 291 27.09 -7.66 -12.24
N GLU A 292 27.23 -8.49 -13.27
CA GLU A 292 27.62 -8.04 -14.62
C GLU A 292 26.58 -7.07 -15.20
N PHE A 293 25.29 -7.36 -15.04
CA PHE A 293 24.19 -6.47 -15.41
C PHE A 293 24.30 -5.11 -14.71
N LEU A 294 24.45 -5.08 -13.38
CA LEU A 294 24.61 -3.84 -12.62
C LEU A 294 25.84 -3.04 -13.05
N ASN A 295 26.98 -3.71 -13.26
CA ASN A 295 28.21 -3.06 -13.72
C ASN A 295 28.05 -2.44 -15.12
N LYS A 296 27.31 -3.11 -16.02
CA LYS A 296 26.98 -2.56 -17.35
C LYS A 296 26.10 -1.30 -17.23
N LEU A 297 25.10 -1.30 -16.34
CA LEU A 297 24.30 -0.10 -16.08
C LEU A 297 25.14 1.06 -15.54
N GLU A 298 26.01 0.78 -14.56
CA GLU A 298 26.87 1.79 -13.93
C GLU A 298 27.88 2.41 -14.93
N THR A 299 28.34 1.62 -15.90
CA THR A 299 29.27 2.07 -16.95
C THR A 299 28.57 2.69 -18.17
N GLY A 300 27.25 2.92 -18.10
CA GLY A 300 26.48 3.56 -19.17
C GLY A 300 26.21 2.66 -20.39
N LYS A 301 26.42 1.36 -20.26
CA LYS A 301 26.17 0.34 -21.28
C LYS A 301 24.77 -0.26 -21.13
N SER A 302 23.74 0.59 -21.02
CA SER A 302 22.35 0.17 -20.73
C SER A 302 21.81 -0.86 -21.74
N TYR A 303 22.12 -0.71 -23.03
CA TYR A 303 21.77 -1.69 -24.07
C TYR A 303 22.43 -3.06 -23.82
N GLU A 304 23.76 -3.08 -23.61
CA GLU A 304 24.47 -4.34 -23.34
C GLU A 304 24.00 -5.02 -22.04
N ALA A 305 23.50 -4.25 -21.08
CA ALA A 305 22.95 -4.79 -19.83
C ALA A 305 21.69 -5.63 -20.11
N GLN A 306 20.95 -5.32 -21.17
CA GLN A 306 19.68 -5.93 -21.53
C GLN A 306 19.82 -7.08 -22.54
N ASP A 307 21.04 -7.43 -22.96
CA ASP A 307 21.30 -8.48 -23.96
C ASP A 307 20.80 -9.88 -23.54
N THR A 308 20.62 -10.10 -22.24
CA THR A 308 20.10 -11.37 -21.73
C THR A 308 18.58 -11.33 -21.67
N LYS A 309 17.93 -12.45 -22.04
CA LYS A 309 16.47 -12.59 -22.00
C LYS A 309 15.89 -12.12 -20.66
N TRP A 310 16.48 -12.55 -19.55
CA TRP A 310 16.01 -12.20 -18.21
C TRP A 310 16.15 -10.71 -17.90
N ALA A 311 17.26 -10.07 -18.30
CA ALA A 311 17.45 -8.65 -18.09
C ALA A 311 16.44 -7.86 -18.91
N SER A 312 16.25 -8.18 -20.19
CA SER A 312 15.25 -7.51 -21.04
C SER A 312 13.81 -7.66 -20.56
N GLU A 313 13.45 -8.80 -19.96
CA GLU A 313 12.10 -9.04 -19.42
C GLU A 313 11.86 -8.32 -18.08
N LEU A 314 12.91 -8.10 -17.30
CA LEU A 314 12.80 -7.49 -15.96
C LEU A 314 13.19 -6.03 -15.92
N PHE A 315 13.96 -5.54 -16.88
CA PHE A 315 14.48 -4.18 -16.90
C PHE A 315 14.71 -3.73 -18.34
N TYR A 316 14.00 -2.68 -18.74
CA TYR A 316 14.17 -2.05 -20.03
C TYR A 316 14.22 -0.54 -19.86
N THR A 317 15.32 0.07 -20.31
CA THR A 317 15.45 1.53 -20.39
C THR A 317 16.59 1.90 -21.34
N ASP A 318 16.37 2.97 -22.10
CA ASP A 318 17.40 3.63 -22.90
C ASP A 318 18.00 4.84 -22.16
N ASP A 319 17.52 5.11 -20.94
CA ASP A 319 17.90 6.26 -20.13
C ASP A 319 19.22 6.04 -19.38
N LYS A 320 19.78 7.13 -18.86
CA LYS A 320 20.98 7.08 -18.02
C LYS A 320 20.66 6.44 -16.67
N CYS A 321 21.40 5.41 -16.31
CA CYS A 321 21.27 4.74 -15.02
C CYS A 321 22.41 5.09 -14.06
N LYS A 322 22.11 5.03 -12.77
CA LYS A 322 23.09 5.00 -11.68
C LYS A 322 22.74 3.85 -10.74
N VAL A 323 23.74 3.04 -10.40
CA VAL A 323 23.58 1.94 -9.45
C VAL A 323 24.08 2.38 -8.07
N ILE A 324 23.29 2.11 -7.03
CA ILE A 324 23.63 2.46 -5.65
C ILE A 324 23.51 1.18 -4.80
N PRO A 325 24.62 0.53 -4.41
CA PRO A 325 24.59 -0.67 -3.60
C PRO A 325 24.14 -0.36 -2.16
N LYS A 326 23.28 -1.21 -1.60
CA LYS A 326 22.70 -1.08 -0.26
C LYS A 326 22.52 -2.45 0.40
N GLY A 327 23.62 -3.07 0.81
CA GLY A 327 23.60 -4.41 1.42
C GLY A 327 23.40 -5.50 0.37
N ALA A 328 22.44 -6.41 0.59
CA ALA A 328 22.04 -7.41 -0.41
C ALA A 328 21.20 -6.81 -1.55
N SER A 329 20.71 -5.57 -1.36
CA SER A 329 19.92 -4.84 -2.33
C SER A 329 20.77 -3.84 -3.12
N SER A 330 20.31 -3.48 -4.31
CA SER A 330 20.83 -2.40 -5.14
C SER A 330 19.69 -1.52 -5.63
N ILE A 331 19.87 -0.21 -5.56
CA ILE A 331 18.96 0.76 -6.16
C ILE A 331 19.49 1.08 -7.56
N VAL A 332 18.63 1.01 -8.56
CA VAL A 332 18.88 1.55 -9.90
C VAL A 332 18.08 2.83 -10.04
N GLU A 333 18.77 3.97 -10.06
CA GLU A 333 18.21 5.29 -10.37
C GLU A 333 18.25 5.49 -11.88
N ILE A 334 17.09 5.72 -12.48
CA ILE A 334 16.91 6.00 -13.91
C ILE A 334 16.64 7.49 -14.05
N THR A 335 17.49 8.18 -14.79
CA THR A 335 17.39 9.63 -15.02
C THR A 335 16.91 9.90 -16.44
N ARG A 336 15.71 10.48 -16.56
CA ARG A 336 15.14 10.85 -17.86
C ARG A 336 15.42 12.31 -18.18
N LEU A 337 15.84 12.54 -19.42
CA LEU A 337 16.20 13.86 -19.92
C LEU A 337 15.17 14.34 -20.94
N ASN A 338 14.85 15.64 -20.92
CA ASN A 338 14.01 16.27 -21.94
C ASN A 338 14.83 16.52 -23.23
N TYR A 339 14.19 17.10 -24.26
CA TYR A 339 14.86 17.41 -25.52
C TYR A 339 16.05 18.38 -25.37
N ASP A 340 16.04 19.22 -24.34
CA ASP A 340 17.11 20.16 -24.02
C ASP A 340 18.24 19.54 -23.18
N GLY A 341 18.13 18.24 -22.84
CA GLY A 341 19.10 17.51 -22.02
C GLY A 341 18.97 17.75 -20.52
N GLU A 342 17.90 18.39 -20.07
CA GLU A 342 17.63 18.65 -18.65
C GLU A 342 16.89 17.47 -18.01
N VAL A 343 17.21 17.20 -16.74
CA VAL A 343 16.55 16.15 -15.96
C VAL A 343 15.12 16.58 -15.66
N TYR A 344 14.13 15.87 -16.22
CA TYR A 344 12.72 16.13 -15.92
C TYR A 344 12.10 15.08 -15.00
N GLU A 345 12.65 13.86 -14.95
CA GLU A 345 12.12 12.78 -14.11
C GLU A 345 13.26 11.89 -13.59
N LYS A 346 13.13 11.45 -12.34
CA LYS A 346 13.94 10.39 -11.74
C LYS A 346 13.04 9.27 -11.24
N GLN A 347 13.39 8.06 -11.61
CA GLN A 347 12.69 6.84 -11.22
C GLN A 347 13.66 5.89 -10.54
N PHE A 348 13.16 5.10 -9.59
CA PHE A 348 13.98 4.21 -8.79
C PHE A 348 13.44 2.80 -8.87
N MET A 349 14.31 1.82 -9.07
CA MET A 349 13.98 0.40 -8.92
C MET A 349 14.87 -0.20 -7.85
N VAL A 350 14.32 -1.09 -7.03
CA VAL A 350 15.12 -1.85 -6.04
C VAL A 350 15.20 -3.29 -6.49
N PHE A 351 16.42 -3.80 -6.52
CA PHE A 351 16.76 -5.19 -6.81
C PHE A 351 17.42 -5.82 -5.59
N SER A 352 17.22 -7.11 -5.34
CA SER A 352 17.93 -7.85 -4.30
C SER A 352 18.15 -9.29 -4.73
N ILE A 353 19.36 -9.81 -4.50
CA ILE A 353 19.66 -11.23 -4.70
C ILE A 353 19.22 -12.02 -3.47
N ILE A 354 18.59 -13.17 -3.73
CA ILE A 354 18.20 -14.13 -2.71
C ILE A 354 18.78 -15.49 -3.08
N ASN A 355 19.63 -16.03 -2.21
CA ASN A 355 20.19 -17.37 -2.35
C ASN A 355 19.44 -18.33 -1.42
N TYR A 356 18.72 -19.29 -2.00
CA TYR A 356 17.88 -20.26 -1.28
C TYR A 356 18.08 -21.66 -1.84
N ASP A 357 18.55 -22.60 -0.99
CA ASP A 357 18.78 -24.01 -1.35
C ASP A 357 19.58 -24.21 -2.65
N LYS A 358 20.75 -23.55 -2.74
CA LYS A 358 21.66 -23.54 -3.91
C LYS A 358 21.06 -22.98 -5.20
N LYS A 359 19.88 -22.36 -5.14
CA LYS A 359 19.26 -21.63 -6.25
C LYS A 359 19.38 -20.13 -5.98
N THR A 360 19.52 -19.37 -7.05
CA THR A 360 19.57 -17.91 -7.01
C THR A 360 18.28 -17.32 -7.53
N PHE A 361 17.77 -16.33 -6.82
CA PHE A 361 16.57 -15.57 -7.19
C PHE A 361 16.88 -14.08 -7.17
N LEU A 362 16.19 -13.36 -8.04
CA LEU A 362 16.20 -11.90 -8.09
C LEU A 362 14.83 -11.39 -7.63
N LEU A 363 14.83 -10.64 -6.54
CA LEU A 363 13.68 -9.88 -6.08
C LEU A 363 13.77 -8.46 -6.65
N LYS A 364 12.67 -7.96 -7.21
CA LYS A 364 12.59 -6.64 -7.86
C LYS A 364 11.31 -5.93 -7.45
N THR A 365 11.34 -4.60 -7.35
CA THR A 365 10.13 -3.76 -7.30
C THR A 365 9.44 -3.77 -8.66
N GLU A 366 8.14 -4.05 -8.70
CA GLU A 366 7.42 -4.18 -9.97
C GLU A 366 7.35 -2.87 -10.75
N ASN A 367 6.96 -1.82 -10.04
CA ASN A 367 6.84 -0.47 -10.57
C ASN A 367 8.06 0.38 -10.20
N ASN A 368 8.28 1.44 -10.98
CA ASN A 368 9.18 2.51 -10.60
C ASN A 368 8.71 3.16 -9.30
N LEU A 369 9.63 3.26 -8.36
CA LEU A 369 9.47 3.98 -7.11
C LEU A 369 9.87 5.44 -7.28
N ASN A 370 9.38 6.25 -6.35
CA ASN A 370 9.97 7.56 -6.08
C ASN A 370 11.08 7.45 -5.02
N GLU A 371 11.89 8.50 -4.89
CA GLU A 371 12.99 8.53 -3.91
C GLU A 371 12.47 8.27 -2.47
N LYS A 372 11.32 8.88 -2.15
CA LYS A 372 10.65 8.86 -0.85
C LYS A 372 10.25 7.47 -0.34
N THR A 373 10.10 6.49 -1.23
CA THR A 373 9.69 5.10 -0.91
C THR A 373 10.80 4.09 -1.07
N THR A 374 11.93 4.49 -1.67
CA THR A 374 13.01 3.57 -2.03
C THR A 374 13.65 2.93 -0.80
N ASP A 375 13.88 3.69 0.28
CA ASP A 375 14.46 3.14 1.51
C ASP A 375 13.59 2.03 2.12
N PHE A 376 12.27 2.20 2.13
CA PHE A 376 11.34 1.19 2.63
C PHE A 376 11.53 -0.17 1.94
N PHE A 377 11.58 -0.17 0.60
CA PHE A 377 11.80 -1.38 -0.18
C PHE A 377 13.21 -1.96 0.03
N VAL A 378 14.24 -1.13 0.14
CA VAL A 378 15.61 -1.58 0.45
C VAL A 378 15.67 -2.29 1.80
N LYS A 379 15.09 -1.72 2.86
CA LYS A 379 15.07 -2.36 4.19
C LYS A 379 14.27 -3.65 4.18
N MET A 380 13.12 -3.67 3.50
CA MET A 380 12.27 -4.85 3.35
C MET A 380 12.98 -5.97 2.58
N PHE A 381 13.62 -5.64 1.45
CA PHE A 381 14.30 -6.62 0.59
C PHE A 381 15.53 -7.20 1.28
N ASN A 382 16.36 -6.36 1.92
CA ASN A 382 17.50 -6.82 2.71
C ASN A 382 17.06 -7.74 3.86
N TYR A 383 15.99 -7.38 4.58
CA TYR A 383 15.46 -8.23 5.64
C TYR A 383 14.96 -9.57 5.09
N TYR A 384 14.22 -9.55 3.98
CA TYR A 384 13.70 -10.77 3.35
C TYR A 384 14.80 -11.66 2.80
N SER A 385 15.85 -11.11 2.18
CA SER A 385 16.97 -11.90 1.64
C SER A 385 17.71 -12.70 2.71
N GLU A 386 17.70 -12.23 3.95
CA GLU A 386 18.35 -12.92 5.09
C GLU A 386 17.41 -13.91 5.79
N ASN A 387 16.12 -13.60 5.89
CA ASN A 387 15.18 -14.34 6.76
C ASN A 387 14.17 -15.19 5.98
N PHE A 388 13.99 -14.94 4.68
CA PHE A 388 12.97 -15.55 3.81
C PHE A 388 11.53 -15.40 4.33
N THR A 389 11.31 -14.39 5.16
CA THR A 389 10.01 -13.96 5.69
C THR A 389 10.08 -12.46 5.99
N LEU A 390 8.93 -11.80 6.01
CA LEU A 390 8.78 -10.43 6.49
C LEU A 390 8.31 -10.37 7.95
N ASP A 391 7.99 -11.51 8.56
CA ASP A 391 7.74 -11.58 10.00
C ASP A 391 9.03 -11.33 10.78
N LEU A 392 8.90 -10.59 11.88
CA LEU A 392 10.03 -10.31 12.77
C LEU A 392 10.46 -11.61 13.45
N VAL A 393 11.66 -12.06 13.13
CA VAL A 393 12.26 -13.24 13.76
C VAL A 393 12.92 -12.78 15.05
N ASN A 394 12.34 -13.17 16.18
CA ASN A 394 13.04 -13.04 17.46
C ASN A 394 14.21 -14.03 17.43
N LYS A 395 15.41 -13.55 17.09
CA LYS A 395 16.64 -14.31 17.32
C LYS A 395 16.76 -14.48 18.84
N LYS A 396 16.52 -15.71 19.31
CA LYS A 396 16.77 -16.10 20.70
C LYS A 396 18.27 -16.12 20.98
#